data_AF-X6LAB5-F1
#
_entry.id   AF-X6LAB5-F1
#
_cell.length_a   1.000
_cell.length_b   1.000
_cell.length_c   1.000
_cell.angle_alpha   90.00
_cell.angle_beta   90.00
_cell.angle_gamma   90.00
#
_symmetry.space_group_name_H-M   'P 1'
#
loop_
_entity.id
_entity.type
_entity.pdbx_description
1 polymer ?
#
loop_
_entity_poly.entity_id
_entity_poly.type
_entity_poly.pdbx_seq_one_letter_code
_entity_poly.pdbx_strand_id
1 'polypeptide(L)'
;MIEDEASVKVTRNNHLQKLFHEVIENNYLCDLITIQSKQNKKEEKQFYDNIKEQLNYNEKDENGELILNDKILTILNELKILYHDDIHKQMGYPLQLIHIC
;
A
#
# COMPACT_ATOMS: atom_id res chain seq x y z
N MET A 1 -26.13 -0.56 -11.93
CA MET A 1 -25.06 -1.58 -12.06
C MET A 1 -24.16 -1.07 -13.16
N ILE A 2 -23.05 -0.45 -12.79
CA ILE A 2 -22.00 -0.05 -13.73
C ILE A 2 -20.91 -1.07 -13.51
N GLU A 3 -20.55 -1.74 -14.59
CA GLU A 3 -19.54 -2.76 -14.64
C GLU A 3 -18.24 -2.18 -14.10
N ASP A 4 -17.78 -2.79 -13.00
CA ASP A 4 -16.47 -2.63 -12.40
C ASP A 4 -15.46 -3.03 -13.48
N GLU A 5 -14.91 -2.02 -14.15
CA GLU A 5 -13.91 -2.14 -15.21
C GLU A 5 -12.61 -2.65 -14.57
N ALA A 6 -12.68 -3.92 -14.20
CA ALA A 6 -11.58 -4.74 -13.74
C ALA A 6 -10.37 -4.49 -14.64
N SER A 7 -9.20 -4.49 -14.02
CA SER A 7 -7.93 -4.68 -14.72
C SER A 7 -7.51 -3.55 -15.66
N VAL A 8 -7.68 -2.29 -15.24
CA VAL A 8 -6.73 -1.27 -15.69
C VAL A 8 -5.35 -1.75 -15.23
N LYS A 9 -4.65 -2.39 -16.15
CA LYS A 9 -3.19 -2.50 -16.22
C LYS A 9 -2.58 -1.13 -15.89
N VAL A 10 -2.48 -0.80 -14.60
CA VAL A 10 -1.63 0.30 -14.15
C VAL A 10 -0.23 -0.28 -13.99
N THR A 11 0.39 -0.58 -15.12
CA THR A 11 1.84 -0.75 -15.22
C THR A 11 2.51 0.63 -15.14
N ARG A 12 2.13 1.49 -14.17
CA ARG A 12 2.54 2.90 -14.19
C ARG A 12 2.46 3.65 -12.86
N ASN A 13 3.10 3.11 -11.81
CA ASN A 13 3.84 3.98 -10.88
C ASN A 13 4.90 3.22 -10.07
N ASN A 14 6.08 3.07 -10.68
CA ASN A 14 7.22 2.41 -10.04
C ASN A 14 7.67 3.14 -8.75
N HIS A 15 7.41 4.44 -8.61
CA HIS A 15 7.85 5.21 -7.43
C HIS A 15 7.14 4.81 -6.14
N LEU A 16 5.80 4.63 -6.17
CA LEU A 16 5.07 4.25 -4.97
C LEU A 16 5.36 2.80 -4.57
N GLN A 17 5.50 1.91 -5.57
CA GLN A 17 5.93 0.53 -5.35
C GLN A 17 7.33 0.48 -4.72
N LYS A 18 8.29 1.25 -5.24
CA LYS A 18 9.65 1.37 -4.68
C LYS A 18 9.64 1.93 -3.27
N LEU A 19 8.88 2.99 -3.03
CA LEU A 19 8.75 3.58 -1.71
C LEU A 19 8.21 2.55 -0.71
N PHE A 20 7.16 1.81 -1.07
CA PHE A 20 6.61 0.79 -0.18
C PHE A 20 7.54 -0.41 -0.01
N HIS A 21 8.29 -0.77 -1.05
CA HIS A 21 9.34 -1.79 -0.95
C HIS A 21 10.39 -1.37 0.08
N GLU A 22 10.91 -0.14 0.00
CA GLU A 22 11.87 0.43 0.94
C GLU A 22 11.30 0.48 2.37
N VAL A 23 10.04 0.90 2.55
CA VAL A 23 9.37 0.91 3.86
C VAL A 23 9.29 -0.51 4.44
N ILE A 24 8.95 -1.51 3.63
CA ILE A 24 8.86 -2.91 4.06
C ILE A 24 10.26 -3.47 4.39
N GLU A 25 11.27 -3.17 3.58
CA GLU A 25 12.66 -3.56 3.79
C GLU A 25 13.20 -2.99 5.11
N ASN A 26 12.84 -1.75 5.43
CA ASN A 26 13.19 -1.10 6.70
C ASN A 26 12.31 -1.55 7.89
N ASN A 27 11.53 -2.63 7.72
CA ASN A 27 10.71 -3.25 8.76
C ASN A 27 9.54 -2.39 9.28
N TYR A 28 9.00 -1.51 8.42
CA TYR A 28 7.85 -0.65 8.70
C TYR A 28 6.56 -1.08 7.97
N LEU A 29 6.45 -2.36 7.59
CA LEU A 29 5.20 -2.92 7.02
C LEU A 29 4.00 -2.70 7.96
N CYS A 30 4.24 -2.64 9.27
CA CYS A 30 3.23 -2.31 10.28
C CYS A 30 2.52 -0.98 10.04
N ASP A 31 3.21 0.01 9.46
CA ASP A 31 2.67 1.35 9.26
C ASP A 31 1.85 1.45 7.98
N LEU A 32 2.05 0.52 7.04
CA LEU A 32 1.30 0.44 5.79
C LEU A 32 -0.04 -0.29 5.94
N ILE A 33 -0.24 -1.01 7.04
CA ILE A 33 -1.41 -1.85 7.29
C ILE A 33 -2.04 -1.51 8.64
N THR A 34 -3.35 -1.72 8.77
CA THR A 34 -3.99 -1.59 10.09
C THR A 34 -3.78 -2.87 10.88
N ILE A 35 -2.91 -2.83 11.90
CA ILE A 35 -2.76 -3.95 12.82
C ILE A 35 -3.97 -3.98 13.76
N GLN A 36 -4.86 -4.96 13.57
CA GLN A 36 -6.08 -5.08 14.37
C GLN A 36 -5.92 -5.95 15.63
N SER A 37 -4.76 -6.54 15.93
CA SER A 37 -4.69 -7.50 17.05
C SER A 37 -3.38 -7.48 17.84
N LYS A 38 -3.51 -7.66 19.15
CA LYS A 38 -2.43 -7.99 20.11
C LYS A 38 -1.97 -9.44 19.84
N GLN A 39 -1.25 -9.65 18.75
CA GLN A 39 -0.66 -10.97 18.46
C GLN A 39 0.56 -11.19 19.34
N ASN A 40 0.80 -12.44 19.72
CA ASN A 40 2.10 -12.80 20.30
C ASN A 40 3.18 -12.73 19.19
N LYS A 41 4.45 -12.60 19.58
CA LYS A 41 5.57 -12.39 18.63
C LYS A 41 5.67 -13.45 17.51
N LYS A 42 5.18 -14.68 17.74
CA LYS A 42 5.23 -15.77 16.76
C LYS A 42 4.12 -15.63 15.72
N GLU A 43 2.90 -15.31 16.16
CA GLU A 43 1.75 -15.02 15.30
C GLU A 43 1.98 -13.77 14.46
N GLU A 44 2.61 -12.75 15.05
CA GLU A 44 2.97 -11.50 14.38
C GLU A 44 3.92 -11.72 13.19
N LYS A 45 4.99 -12.51 13.38
CA LYS A 45 5.91 -12.83 12.29
C LYS A 45 5.19 -13.57 11.15
N GLN A 46 4.41 -14.60 11.48
CA GLN A 46 3.67 -15.37 10.49
C GLN A 46 2.64 -14.51 9.75
N PHE A 47 2.01 -13.57 10.45
CA PHE A 47 1.11 -12.60 9.84
C PHE A 47 1.83 -11.72 8.82
N TYR A 48 2.97 -11.12 9.16
CA TYR A 48 3.74 -10.31 8.22
C TYR A 48 4.27 -11.11 7.03
N ASP A 49 4.72 -12.35 7.24
CA ASP A 49 5.18 -13.22 6.15
C ASP A 49 4.03 -13.51 5.16
N ASN A 50 2.82 -13.83 5.66
CA ASN A 50 1.63 -14.03 4.84
C ASN A 50 1.21 -12.76 4.05
N ILE A 51 1.43 -11.57 4.64
CA ILE A 51 1.14 -10.30 3.97
C ILE A 51 2.17 -10.04 2.86
N LYS A 52 3.47 -10.25 3.13
CA LYS A 52 4.54 -10.14 2.13
C LYS A 52 4.29 -11.05 0.93
N GLU A 53 3.85 -12.29 1.16
CA GLU A 53 3.47 -13.21 0.09
C GLU A 53 2.30 -12.67 -0.76
N GLN A 54 1.24 -12.16 -0.13
CA GLN A 54 0.10 -11.59 -0.84
C GLN A 54 0.45 -10.33 -1.66
N LEU A 55 1.47 -9.59 -1.22
CA LEU A 55 1.98 -8.41 -1.93
C LEU A 55 3.00 -8.75 -3.01
N ASN A 56 3.34 -10.03 -3.21
CA ASN A 56 4.44 -10.47 -4.09
C ASN A 56 5.78 -9.77 -3.73
N TYR A 57 6.02 -9.55 -2.44
CA TYR A 57 7.25 -8.90 -1.98
C TYR A 57 8.46 -9.82 -2.17
N ASN A 58 9.49 -9.30 -2.83
CA ASN A 58 10.77 -9.97 -3.01
C ASN A 58 11.89 -9.09 -2.46
N GLU A 59 12.49 -9.53 -1.35
CA GLU A 59 13.59 -8.83 -0.67
C GLU A 59 14.82 -8.63 -1.57
N LYS A 60 15.01 -9.48 -2.59
CA LYS A 60 16.17 -9.43 -3.49
C LYS A 60 15.93 -8.62 -4.76
N ASP A 61 14.72 -8.11 -4.95
CA ASP A 61 14.32 -7.39 -6.15
C ASP A 61 13.71 -6.04 -5.78
N GLU A 62 14.58 -5.04 -5.64
CA GLU A 62 14.22 -3.64 -5.38
C GLU A 62 13.33 -3.05 -6.50
N ASN A 63 13.35 -3.63 -7.70
CA ASN A 63 12.47 -3.24 -8.80
C ASN A 63 11.33 -4.24 -9.02
N GLY A 64 11.15 -5.18 -8.09
CA GLY A 64 10.17 -6.25 -8.19
C GLY A 64 8.74 -5.71 -8.17
N GLU A 65 7.84 -6.46 -8.80
CA GLU A 65 6.42 -6.11 -8.86
C GLU A 65 5.76 -6.28 -7.48
N LEU A 66 5.82 -5.23 -6.65
CA LEU A 66 5.03 -5.14 -5.43
C LEU A 66 3.56 -4.85 -5.80
N ILE A 67 2.64 -5.73 -5.40
CA ILE A 67 1.21 -5.56 -5.66
C ILE A 67 0.65 -4.50 -4.71
N LEU A 68 0.24 -3.35 -5.26
CA LEU A 68 -0.46 -2.31 -4.50
C LEU A 68 -1.94 -2.69 -4.33
N ASN A 69 -2.25 -3.30 -3.18
CA ASN A 69 -3.61 -3.73 -2.82
C ASN A 69 -4.13 -2.94 -1.62
N ASP A 70 -5.11 -2.08 -1.82
CA ASP A 70 -5.68 -1.20 -0.80
C ASP A 70 -6.52 -1.91 0.28
N LYS A 71 -6.90 -3.17 0.05
CA LYS A 71 -7.52 -4.02 1.08
C LYS A 71 -6.48 -4.55 2.08
N ILE A 72 -5.22 -4.66 1.66
CA ILE A 72 -4.11 -5.13 2.48
C ILE A 72 -3.36 -3.93 3.05
N LEU A 73 -2.89 -3.04 2.16
CA LEU A 73 -2.21 -1.78 2.46
C LEU A 73 -3.27 -0.70 2.76
N THR A 74 -3.79 -0.71 3.98
CA THR A 74 -4.88 0.19 4.39
C THR A 74 -4.53 1.67 4.24
N ILE A 75 -3.23 2.00 4.28
CA ILE A 75 -2.73 3.36 3.99
C ILE A 75 -3.20 3.86 2.62
N LEU A 76 -3.30 2.99 1.61
CA LEU A 76 -3.81 3.38 0.28
C LEU A 76 -5.28 3.77 0.34
N ASN A 77 -6.08 3.06 1.13
CA ASN A 77 -7.48 3.40 1.34
C ASN A 77 -7.64 4.72 2.11
N GLU A 78 -6.81 4.97 3.12
CA GLU A 78 -6.77 6.23 3.86
C GLU A 78 -6.38 7.41 2.96
N LEU A 79 -5.38 7.24 2.09
CA LEU A 79 -4.98 8.25 1.11
C LEU A 79 -6.11 8.55 0.11
N LYS A 80 -6.86 7.54 -0.35
CA LYS A 80 -8.03 7.73 -1.21
C LYS A 80 -9.12 8.54 -0.50
N ILE A 81 -9.41 8.24 0.78
CA ILE A 81 -10.36 9.00 1.58
C ILE A 81 -9.91 10.46 1.70
N LEU A 82 -8.65 10.69 2.07
CA LEU A 82 -8.09 12.03 2.21
C LEU A 82 -8.09 12.83 0.90
N TYR A 83 -7.85 12.15 -0.24
CA TYR A 83 -7.95 12.77 -1.56
C TYR A 83 -9.38 13.22 -1.91
N HIS A 84 -10.40 12.53 -1.43
CA HIS A 84 -11.79 12.95 -1.64
C HIS A 84 -12.27 13.99 -0.62
N ASP A 85 -11.52 14.23 0.46
CA ASP A 85 -11.79 15.26 1.45
C ASP A 85 -11.16 16.60 1.03
N ASP A 86 -11.90 17.71 1.05
CA ASP A 86 -11.37 19.03 0.68
C ASP A 86 -10.23 19.55 1.58
N ILE A 87 -9.97 18.93 2.73
CA ILE A 87 -8.87 19.29 3.64
C ILE A 87 -7.50 19.24 2.92
N HIS A 88 -7.26 18.27 2.04
CA HIS A 88 -5.96 18.17 1.33
C HIS A 88 -5.70 19.38 0.42
N LYS A 89 -6.75 20.09 -0.03
CA LYS A 89 -6.63 21.30 -0.86
C LYS A 89 -5.97 22.45 -0.11
N GLN A 90 -5.96 22.41 1.22
CA GLN A 90 -5.37 23.44 2.09
C GLN A 90 -3.95 23.10 2.55
N MET A 91 -3.40 21.92 2.19
CA MET A 91 -2.08 21.46 2.67
C MET A 91 -0.87 22.11 1.97
N GLY A 92 -1.07 23.14 1.13
CA GLY A 92 0.00 23.79 0.35
C GLY A 92 0.56 22.95 -0.81
N TYR A 93 0.38 21.63 -0.75
CA TYR A 93 0.67 20.67 -1.82
C TYR A 93 -0.55 19.74 -1.99
N PRO A 94 -1.51 20.10 -2.87
CA PRO A 94 -2.70 19.28 -3.07
C PRO A 94 -2.33 17.89 -3.57
N LEU A 95 -2.92 16.86 -2.94
CA LEU A 95 -2.81 15.49 -3.41
C LEU A 95 -3.30 15.40 -4.86
N GLN A 96 -2.56 14.68 -5.70
CA GLN A 96 -2.96 14.36 -7.07
C GLN A 96 -3.25 12.86 -7.14
N LEU A 97 -4.33 12.46 -7.82
CA LEU A 97 -4.73 11.05 -7.91
C LEU A 97 -3.64 10.18 -8.54
N ILE A 98 -2.85 10.74 -9.47
CA ILE A 98 -1.69 10.07 -10.08
C ILE A 98 -0.56 9.76 -9.07
N HIS A 99 -0.60 10.30 -7.85
CA HIS A 99 0.35 9.94 -6.80
C HIS A 99 -0.17 8.81 -5.90
N ILE A 100 -1.45 8.44 -6.05
CA ILE A 100 -2.15 7.44 -5.22
C ILE A 100 -2.46 6.18 -6.04
N CYS A 101 -2.80 6.36 -7.33
CA CYS A 101 -3.07 5.30 -8.32
C CYS A 101 -1.84 5.00 -9.18
#